data_AF-A0A397EXD4-F1
#
_entry.id   AF-A0A397EXD4-F1
#
_cell.length_a   1.000
_cell.length_b   1.000
_cell.length_c   1.000
_cell.angle_alpha   90.00
_cell.angle_beta   90.00
_cell.angle_gamma   90.00
#
_symmetry.space_group_name_H-M   'P 1'
#
loop_
_entity.id
_entity.type
_entity.pdbx_description
1 polymer ?
#
loop_
_entity_poly.entity_id
_entity_poly.type
_entity_poly.pdbx_seq_one_letter_code
_entity_poly.pdbx_strand_id
1 'polypeptide(L)'
;MLLLRRLQIPPHLARDVYSNEVYASLATTLDPWLMEYGVTRLSRLFDCLEDMHAIMLHLAAYSGRVDVVEVAIRVRGVSTAMTMLMIDLAAWNNQRLVLDFFQQHPHAIGWTCSSFALVAAARNGLTDIIVQFLHDQFPSVPSTEDAMDMAAEGGHFNMVEFLHVH
;
A
#
# COMPACT_ATOMS: atom_id res chain seq x y z
N MET A 1 27.60 -3.86 7.27
CA MET A 1 27.45 -4.71 6.07
C MET A 1 27.08 -6.17 6.37
N LEU A 2 27.19 -6.68 7.61
CA LEU A 2 26.88 -8.09 7.92
C LEU A 2 25.37 -8.42 7.96
N LEU A 3 24.50 -7.49 8.34
CA LEU A 3 23.03 -7.69 8.35
C LEU A 3 22.44 -7.78 6.94
N LEU A 4 22.93 -6.97 5.98
CA LEU A 4 22.44 -6.97 4.60
C LEU A 4 22.71 -8.29 3.86
N ARG A 5 23.75 -9.05 4.25
CA ARG A 5 24.04 -10.38 3.67
C ARG A 5 23.07 -11.47 4.12
N ARG A 6 22.27 -11.23 5.17
CA ARG A 6 21.28 -12.19 5.71
C ARG A 6 19.87 -11.94 5.19
N LEU A 7 19.65 -10.85 4.47
CA LEU A 7 18.38 -10.58 3.80
C LEU A 7 18.28 -11.54 2.62
N GLN A 8 17.66 -12.70 2.84
CA GLN A 8 17.19 -13.55 1.75
C GLN A 8 15.94 -12.90 1.18
N ILE A 9 16.18 -11.95 0.27
CA ILE A 9 15.11 -11.21 -0.37
C ILE A 9 14.50 -12.13 -1.44
N PRO A 10 13.18 -12.39 -1.42
CA PRO A 10 12.54 -13.11 -2.49
C PRO A 10 12.73 -12.35 -3.83
N PRO A 11 12.95 -13.07 -4.95
CA PRO A 11 13.05 -12.42 -6.26
C PRO A 11 11.76 -11.65 -6.54
N HIS A 12 11.91 -10.53 -7.27
CA HIS A 12 10.87 -9.55 -7.64
C HIS A 12 9.45 -9.89 -7.18
N LEU A 13 8.90 -9.07 -6.27
CA LEU A 13 7.48 -9.14 -5.91
C LEU A 13 6.64 -8.88 -7.16
N ALA A 14 6.15 -9.96 -7.76
CA ALA A 14 5.25 -9.88 -8.90
C ALA A 14 3.89 -9.33 -8.42
N ARG A 15 3.16 -8.67 -9.33
CA ARG A 15 1.92 -7.94 -9.04
C ARG A 15 0.81 -8.83 -8.44
N ASP A 16 0.97 -10.13 -8.59
CA ASP A 16 0.07 -11.22 -8.23
C ASP A 16 0.35 -11.83 -6.85
N VAL A 17 1.41 -11.40 -6.15
CA VAL A 17 1.76 -11.92 -4.81
C VAL A 17 1.31 -10.95 -3.71
N TYR A 18 0.01 -10.97 -3.42
CA TYR A 18 -0.54 -10.40 -2.18
C TYR A 18 -0.71 -11.49 -1.13
N SER A 19 0.38 -12.15 -0.70
CA SER A 19 0.29 -13.07 0.44
C SER A 19 0.74 -12.37 1.72
N ASN A 20 -0.11 -12.43 2.75
CA ASN A 20 0.19 -11.81 4.04
C ASN A 20 1.48 -12.41 4.61
N GLU A 21 1.74 -13.68 4.32
CA GLU A 21 2.93 -14.41 4.72
C GLU A 21 4.22 -13.80 4.14
N VAL A 22 4.22 -13.44 2.85
CA VAL A 22 5.41 -12.85 2.21
C VAL A 22 5.70 -11.47 2.80
N TYR A 23 4.68 -10.62 2.95
CA TYR A 23 4.88 -9.29 3.52
C TYR A 23 5.20 -9.32 5.01
N ALA A 24 4.59 -10.23 5.78
CA ALA A 24 4.96 -10.45 7.18
C ALA A 24 6.39 -10.96 7.32
N SER A 25 6.82 -11.88 6.45
CA SER A 25 8.22 -12.35 6.41
C SER A 25 9.19 -11.22 6.07
N LEU A 26 8.88 -10.40 5.07
CA LEU A 26 9.68 -9.21 4.74
C LEU A 26 9.75 -8.22 5.90
N ALA A 27 8.61 -7.94 6.56
CA ALA A 27 8.54 -7.07 7.73
C ALA A 27 9.44 -7.58 8.85
N THR A 28 9.28 -8.84 9.26
CA THR A 28 10.11 -9.44 10.31
C THR A 28 11.60 -9.43 9.98
N THR A 29 11.95 -9.47 8.70
CA THR A 29 13.35 -9.45 8.25
C THR A 29 13.94 -8.01 8.21
N LEU A 30 13.15 -7.02 7.78
CA LEU A 30 13.61 -5.64 7.54
C LEU A 30 13.34 -4.68 8.72
N ASP A 31 12.36 -4.98 9.56
CA ASP A 31 11.99 -4.14 10.71
C ASP A 31 13.15 -3.92 11.69
N PRO A 32 13.96 -4.94 12.07
CA PRO A 32 15.11 -4.71 12.95
C PRO A 32 16.11 -3.71 12.35
N TRP A 33 16.33 -3.78 11.03
CA TRP A 33 17.23 -2.85 10.33
C TRP A 33 16.65 -1.43 10.31
N LEU A 34 15.34 -1.30 10.06
CA LEU A 34 14.64 -0.02 10.13
C LEU A 34 14.63 0.58 11.54
N MET A 35 14.53 -0.25 12.57
CA MET A 35 14.60 0.20 13.97
C MET A 35 16.00 0.69 14.34
N GLU A 36 17.06 0.02 13.85
CA GLU A 36 18.45 0.39 14.15
C GLU A 36 18.90 1.65 13.40
N TYR A 37 18.54 1.79 12.13
CA TYR A 37 19.09 2.83 11.25
C TYR A 37 18.08 3.89 10.81
N GLY A 38 16.79 3.63 10.97
CA GLY A 38 15.71 4.47 10.46
C GLY A 38 15.81 4.71 8.97
N VAL A 39 15.27 5.84 8.54
CA VAL A 39 15.23 6.27 7.14
C VAL A 39 16.58 6.81 6.62
N THR A 40 17.53 7.09 7.51
CA THR A 40 18.79 7.80 7.17
C THR A 40 19.71 7.05 6.21
N ARG A 41 19.60 5.72 6.16
CA ARG A 41 20.43 4.85 5.32
C ARG A 41 19.74 4.36 4.06
N LEU A 42 18.49 4.77 3.82
CA LEU A 42 17.70 4.30 2.68
C LEU A 42 18.35 4.64 1.34
N SER A 43 18.87 5.88 1.17
CA SER A 43 19.58 6.25 -0.07
C SER A 43 20.73 5.29 -0.38
N ARG A 44 21.60 5.03 0.61
CA ARG A 44 22.72 4.10 0.44
C ARG A 44 22.28 2.68 0.19
N LEU A 45 21.17 2.25 0.80
CA LEU A 45 20.59 0.93 0.59
C LEU A 45 20.16 0.76 -0.87
N PHE A 46 19.45 1.75 -1.41
CA PHE A 46 18.98 1.72 -2.79
C PHE A 46 20.12 1.79 -3.80
N ASP A 47 21.22 2.49 -3.46
CA ASP A 47 22.41 2.55 -4.30
C ASP A 47 23.18 1.23 -4.34
N CYS A 48 23.08 0.44 -3.26
CA CYS A 48 23.78 -0.84 -3.14
C CYS A 48 22.96 -2.03 -3.66
N LEU A 49 21.63 -1.92 -3.69
CA LEU A 49 20.72 -3.01 -4.04
C LEU A 49 19.57 -2.47 -4.92
N GLU A 50 19.56 -2.89 -6.18
CA GLU A 50 18.67 -2.37 -7.24
C GLU A 50 17.18 -2.48 -6.87
N ASP A 51 16.74 -3.62 -6.33
CA ASP A 51 15.34 -3.90 -6.00
C ASP A 51 14.87 -3.31 -4.66
N MET A 52 15.79 -2.84 -3.81
CA MET A 52 15.43 -2.42 -2.46
C MET A 52 14.49 -1.22 -2.42
N HIS A 53 14.56 -0.35 -3.42
CA HIS A 53 13.63 0.77 -3.52
C HIS A 53 12.17 0.30 -3.59
N ALA A 54 11.89 -0.64 -4.50
CA ALA A 54 10.56 -1.21 -4.66
C ALA A 54 10.16 -1.99 -3.41
N ILE A 55 11.02 -2.87 -2.89
CA ILE A 55 10.69 -3.71 -1.73
C ILE A 55 10.36 -2.86 -0.50
N MET A 56 11.14 -1.81 -0.23
CA MET A 56 10.89 -0.92 0.90
C MET A 56 9.58 -0.15 0.76
N LEU A 57 9.20 0.26 -0.46
CA LEU A 57 7.92 0.92 -0.70
C LEU A 57 6.73 -0.02 -0.49
N HIS A 58 6.79 -1.25 -1.02
CA HIS A 58 5.71 -2.23 -0.79
C HIS A 58 5.58 -2.57 0.69
N LEU A 59 6.71 -2.84 1.37
CA LEU A 59 6.70 -3.14 2.80
C LEU A 59 6.16 -1.96 3.62
N ALA A 60 6.60 -0.74 3.30
CA ALA A 60 6.17 0.45 4.04
C ALA A 60 4.67 0.71 3.85
N ALA A 61 4.16 0.52 2.64
CA ALA A 61 2.73 0.61 2.36
C ALA A 61 1.93 -0.47 3.10
N TYR A 62 2.42 -1.71 3.12
CA TYR A 62 1.80 -2.82 3.85
C TYR A 62 1.84 -2.62 5.38
N SER A 63 2.91 -2.07 5.94
CA SER A 63 3.13 -1.95 7.39
C SER A 63 2.72 -0.60 7.99
N GLY A 64 2.31 0.36 7.16
CA GLY A 64 1.91 1.70 7.62
C GLY A 64 3.06 2.67 7.89
N ARG A 65 4.26 2.38 7.39
CA ARG A 65 5.49 3.17 7.63
C ARG A 65 5.56 4.39 6.71
N VAL A 66 4.77 5.41 7.02
CA VAL A 66 4.73 6.67 6.24
C VAL A 66 6.10 7.35 6.15
N ASP A 67 6.92 7.25 7.20
CA ASP A 67 8.30 7.75 7.25
C ASP A 67 9.15 7.18 6.11
N VAL A 68 9.06 5.87 5.89
CA VAL A 68 9.77 5.17 4.82
C VAL A 68 9.20 5.52 3.46
N VAL A 69 7.86 5.57 3.31
CA VAL A 69 7.18 5.98 2.07
C VAL A 69 7.66 7.35 1.62
N GLU A 70 7.59 8.36 2.50
CA GLU A 70 7.94 9.73 2.19
C GLU A 70 9.41 9.87 1.77
N VAL A 71 10.33 9.26 2.53
CA VAL A 71 11.76 9.33 2.23
C VAL A 71 12.10 8.57 0.95
N ALA A 72 11.55 7.37 0.75
CA ALA A 72 11.81 6.59 -0.45
C ALA A 72 11.33 7.32 -1.71
N ILE A 73 10.09 7.84 -1.71
CA ILE A 73 9.55 8.65 -2.81
C ILE A 73 10.44 9.87 -3.07
N ARG A 74 10.87 10.58 -2.03
CA ARG A 74 11.74 11.76 -2.20
C ARG A 74 13.11 11.43 -2.81
N VAL A 75 13.70 10.28 -2.48
CA VAL A 75 15.06 9.93 -2.93
C VAL A 75 15.10 9.47 -4.39
N ARG A 76 14.12 8.68 -4.86
CA ARG A 76 14.14 8.12 -6.23
C ARG A 76 12.88 8.36 -7.05
N GLY A 77 11.87 9.02 -6.50
CA GLY A 77 10.54 9.08 -7.09
C GLY A 77 9.88 7.70 -7.12
N VAL A 78 8.66 7.67 -7.66
CA VAL A 78 7.91 6.44 -7.93
C VAL A 78 7.20 6.59 -9.27
N SER A 79 6.78 5.47 -9.86
CA SER A 79 5.92 5.48 -11.04
C SER A 79 4.45 5.42 -10.63
N THR A 80 3.53 5.78 -11.53
CA THR A 80 2.08 5.60 -11.30
C THR A 80 1.74 4.17 -10.92
N ALA A 81 2.34 3.18 -11.60
CA ALA A 81 2.12 1.77 -11.31
C ALA A 81 2.57 1.40 -9.88
N MET A 82 3.70 1.95 -9.40
CA MET A 82 4.13 1.74 -8.02
C MET A 82 3.16 2.38 -7.02
N THR A 83 2.70 3.61 -7.27
CA THR A 83 1.72 4.28 -6.42
C THR A 83 0.42 3.48 -6.30
N MET A 84 -0.09 2.94 -7.41
CA MET A 84 -1.28 2.05 -7.41
C MET A 84 -1.08 0.85 -6.46
N LEU A 85 0.07 0.18 -6.53
CA LEU A 85 0.35 -0.99 -5.70
C LEU A 85 0.48 -0.65 -4.22
N MET A 86 1.08 0.50 -3.90
CA MET A 86 1.16 0.96 -2.52
C MET A 86 -0.23 1.25 -1.94
N ILE A 87 -1.12 1.84 -2.72
CA ILE A 87 -2.51 2.07 -2.32
C ILE A 87 -3.25 0.74 -2.12
N ASP A 88 -3.12 -0.20 -3.05
CA ASP A 88 -3.72 -1.53 -2.96
C ASP A 88 -3.27 -2.27 -1.68
N LEU A 89 -1.96 -2.25 -1.38
CA LEU A 89 -1.41 -2.86 -0.17
C LEU A 89 -1.86 -2.16 1.12
N ALA A 90 -1.88 -0.83 1.11
CA ALA A 90 -2.33 -0.05 2.25
C ALA A 90 -3.82 -0.28 2.52
N ALA A 91 -4.65 -0.31 1.48
CA ALA A 91 -6.08 -0.64 1.61
C ALA A 91 -6.27 -2.05 2.16
N TRP A 92 -5.51 -3.02 1.66
CA TRP A 92 -5.63 -4.43 2.06
C TRP A 92 -5.24 -4.70 3.51
N ASN A 93 -4.18 -4.06 4.00
CA ASN A 93 -3.73 -4.21 5.39
C ASN A 93 -4.18 -3.07 6.31
N ASN A 94 -5.23 -2.33 5.91
CA ASN A 94 -5.85 -1.25 6.69
C ASN A 94 -4.86 -0.17 7.18
N GLN A 95 -3.92 0.22 6.33
CA GLN A 95 -2.90 1.22 6.64
C GLN A 95 -3.39 2.63 6.31
N ARG A 96 -4.35 3.10 7.11
CA ARG A 96 -5.01 4.40 6.91
C ARG A 96 -4.04 5.58 6.81
N LEU A 97 -2.98 5.59 7.61
CA LEU A 97 -1.97 6.68 7.57
C LEU A 97 -1.27 6.80 6.22
N VAL A 98 -1.03 5.68 5.53
CA VAL A 98 -0.43 5.69 4.19
C VAL A 98 -1.45 6.18 3.16
N LEU A 99 -2.72 5.80 3.30
CA LEU A 99 -3.79 6.29 2.42
C LEU A 99 -4.00 7.81 2.60
N ASP A 100 -4.02 8.29 3.84
CA ASP A 100 -4.10 9.72 4.18
C ASP A 100 -2.87 10.50 3.64
N PHE A 101 -1.68 9.89 3.70
CA PHE A 101 -0.48 10.47 3.11
C PHE A 101 -0.64 10.70 1.60
N PHE A 102 -1.15 9.71 0.86
CA PHE A 102 -1.38 9.86 -0.58
C PHE A 102 -2.49 10.88 -0.89
N GLN A 103 -3.54 10.91 -0.08
CA GLN A 103 -4.63 11.89 -0.21
C GLN A 103 -4.14 13.33 -0.05
N GLN A 104 -3.25 13.60 0.91
CA GLN A 104 -2.72 14.95 1.15
C GLN A 104 -1.70 15.40 0.10
N HIS A 105 -1.20 14.48 -0.73
CA HIS A 105 -0.20 14.75 -1.76
C HIS A 105 -0.66 14.33 -3.18
N PRO A 106 -1.83 14.80 -3.68
CA PRO A 106 -2.38 14.35 -4.97
C PRO A 106 -1.56 14.80 -6.19
N HIS A 107 -0.79 15.89 -6.04
CA HIS A 107 0.01 16.46 -7.12
C HIS A 107 1.26 15.66 -7.48
N ALA A 108 1.62 14.64 -6.69
CA ALA A 108 2.82 13.87 -6.96
C ALA A 108 2.65 12.98 -8.18
N ILE A 109 1.59 12.16 -8.28
CA ILE A 109 1.33 11.27 -9.42
C ILE A 109 -0.15 10.87 -9.36
N GLY A 110 -0.86 10.91 -10.49
CA GLY A 110 -2.30 10.60 -10.60
C GLY A 110 -2.78 9.51 -9.65
N TRP A 111 -3.72 9.89 -8.80
CA TRP A 111 -4.30 9.03 -7.77
C TRP A 111 -5.26 8.03 -8.43
N THR A 112 -4.71 6.93 -8.93
CA THR A 112 -5.47 5.82 -9.51
C THR A 112 -5.37 4.61 -8.59
N CYS A 113 -6.46 3.88 -8.40
CA CYS A 113 -6.48 2.62 -7.65
C CYS A 113 -7.08 1.49 -8.51
N SER A 114 -6.79 0.24 -8.16
CA SER A 114 -7.39 -0.91 -8.84
C SER A 114 -8.74 -1.29 -8.19
N SER A 115 -9.52 -2.17 -8.82
CA SER A 115 -10.69 -2.78 -8.19
C SER A 115 -10.33 -3.58 -6.93
N PHE A 116 -9.08 -4.03 -6.80
CA PHE A 116 -8.60 -4.71 -5.60
C PHE A 116 -8.57 -3.78 -4.39
N ALA A 117 -8.11 -2.53 -4.54
CA ALA A 117 -8.17 -1.55 -3.46
C ALA A 117 -9.60 -1.30 -2.99
N LEU A 118 -10.58 -1.27 -3.91
CA LEU A 118 -11.99 -1.11 -3.56
C LEU A 118 -12.48 -2.28 -2.71
N VAL A 119 -12.27 -3.51 -3.16
CA VAL A 119 -12.67 -4.72 -2.43
C VAL A 119 -11.98 -4.79 -1.06
N ALA A 120 -10.68 -4.47 -1.01
CA ALA A 120 -9.90 -4.43 0.22
C ALA A 120 -10.41 -3.37 1.21
N ALA A 121 -10.71 -2.17 0.73
CA ALA A 121 -11.24 -1.09 1.55
C ALA A 121 -12.68 -1.40 2.02
N ALA A 122 -13.48 -2.06 1.19
CA ALA A 122 -14.80 -2.56 1.54
C ALA A 122 -14.72 -3.59 2.68
N ARG A 123 -13.81 -4.57 2.55
CA ARG A 123 -13.52 -5.59 3.57
C ARG A 123 -13.08 -5.00 4.91
N ASN A 124 -12.38 -3.86 4.88
CA ASN A 124 -11.83 -3.21 6.08
C ASN A 124 -12.69 -2.03 6.59
N GLY A 125 -13.83 -1.75 5.95
CA GLY A 125 -14.76 -0.71 6.38
C GLY A 125 -14.27 0.71 6.17
N LEU A 126 -13.34 0.91 5.24
CA LEU A 126 -12.69 2.19 4.92
C LEU A 126 -13.60 3.11 4.09
N THR A 127 -14.78 3.43 4.63
CA THR A 127 -15.89 4.09 3.92
C THR A 127 -15.50 5.50 3.45
N ASP A 128 -14.85 6.30 4.31
CA ASP A 128 -14.41 7.66 3.97
C ASP A 128 -13.48 7.70 2.76
N ILE A 129 -12.61 6.69 2.67
CA ILE A 129 -11.59 6.57 1.63
C ILE A 129 -12.25 6.13 0.31
N ILE A 130 -13.20 5.19 0.36
CA ILE A 130 -13.97 4.75 -0.82
C ILE A 130 -14.84 5.89 -1.37
N VAL A 131 -15.53 6.62 -0.50
CA VAL A 131 -16.35 7.77 -0.91
C VAL A 131 -15.48 8.76 -1.68
N GLN A 132 -14.30 9.08 -1.18
CA GLN A 132 -13.36 9.97 -1.87
C GLN A 132 -12.80 9.36 -3.16
N PHE A 133 -12.50 8.05 -3.19
CA PHE A 133 -12.06 7.35 -4.41
C PHE A 133 -13.08 7.45 -5.54
N LEU A 134 -14.36 7.26 -5.23
CA LEU A 134 -15.44 7.25 -6.23
C LEU A 134 -15.89 8.65 -6.62
N HIS A 135 -15.90 9.62 -5.69
CA HIS A 135 -16.34 10.99 -5.97
C HIS A 135 -15.39 11.77 -6.87
N ASP A 136 -14.07 11.65 -6.68
CA ASP A 136 -13.12 12.58 -7.30
C ASP A 136 -12.48 12.05 -8.60
N GLN A 137 -12.42 10.73 -8.84
CA GLN A 137 -11.59 10.17 -9.92
C GLN A 137 -12.23 9.06 -10.76
N PHE A 138 -13.30 8.40 -10.30
CA PHE A 138 -13.85 7.22 -10.98
C PHE A 138 -15.38 7.09 -10.87
N PRO A 139 -16.16 7.85 -11.66
CA PRO A 139 -17.59 7.61 -11.82
C PRO A 139 -17.91 6.25 -12.50
N SER A 140 -16.89 5.49 -12.92
CA SER A 140 -17.02 4.29 -13.75
C SER A 140 -16.35 3.03 -13.18
N VAL A 141 -15.79 3.05 -11.96
CA VAL A 141 -15.44 1.80 -11.28
C VAL A 141 -16.77 1.26 -10.73
N PRO A 142 -17.31 0.15 -11.28
CA PRO A 142 -18.56 -0.38 -10.80
C PRO A 142 -18.37 -0.78 -9.34
N SER A 143 -19.34 -0.47 -8.49
CA SER A 143 -19.56 -1.23 -7.26
C SER A 143 -19.60 -2.71 -7.66
N THR A 144 -18.52 -3.45 -7.39
CA THR A 144 -18.44 -4.86 -7.75
C THR A 144 -19.22 -5.67 -6.72
N GLU A 145 -19.92 -6.72 -7.16
CA GLU A 145 -20.61 -7.66 -6.26
C GLU A 145 -19.65 -8.14 -5.14
N ASP A 146 -18.39 -8.42 -5.50
CA ASP A 146 -17.31 -8.75 -4.55
C ASP A 146 -17.09 -7.70 -3.45
N ALA A 147 -17.19 -6.40 -3.75
CA ALA A 147 -16.98 -5.35 -2.76
C ALA A 147 -18.16 -5.29 -1.77
N MET A 148 -19.38 -5.50 -2.26
CA MET A 148 -20.57 -5.57 -1.43
C MET A 148 -20.53 -6.79 -0.50
N ASP A 149 -20.16 -7.96 -1.03
CA ASP A 149 -20.02 -9.18 -0.26
C ASP A 149 -18.94 -9.05 0.82
N MET A 150 -17.78 -8.51 0.49
CA MET A 150 -16.71 -8.27 1.48
C MET A 150 -17.11 -7.25 2.56
N ALA A 151 -17.85 -6.21 2.20
CA ALA A 151 -18.38 -5.25 3.18
C ALA A 151 -19.41 -5.90 4.11
N ALA A 152 -20.29 -6.76 3.57
CA ALA A 152 -21.26 -7.50 4.34
C ALA A 152 -20.60 -8.53 5.27
N GLU A 153 -19.61 -9.27 4.78
CA GLU A 153 -18.80 -10.22 5.56
C GLU A 153 -18.05 -9.51 6.70
N GLY A 154 -17.49 -8.33 6.43
CA GLY A 154 -16.83 -7.48 7.43
C GLY A 154 -17.78 -6.80 8.44
N GLY A 155 -19.09 -6.92 8.27
CA GLY A 155 -20.09 -6.26 9.11
C GLY A 155 -20.13 -4.73 8.94
N HIS A 156 -19.61 -4.22 7.82
CA HIS A 156 -19.51 -2.81 7.52
C HIS A 156 -20.80 -2.28 6.89
N PHE A 157 -21.87 -2.22 7.68
CA PHE A 157 -23.21 -1.84 7.21
C PHE A 157 -23.23 -0.52 6.43
N ASN A 158 -22.56 0.52 6.94
CA ASN A 158 -22.50 1.83 6.26
C ASN A 158 -21.83 1.74 4.87
N MET A 159 -20.86 0.83 4.72
CA MET A 159 -20.21 0.57 3.43
C MET A 159 -21.16 -0.14 2.47
N VAL A 160 -21.91 -1.14 2.94
CA VAL A 160 -22.91 -1.85 2.13
C VAL A 160 -24.00 -0.90 1.65
N GLU A 161 -24.52 -0.04 2.54
CA GLU A 161 -25.49 0.98 2.18
C GLU A 161 -24.94 1.93 1.11
N PHE A 162 -23.70 2.40 1.30
CA PHE A 162 -23.02 3.26 0.33
C PHE A 162 -22.84 2.59 -1.05
N LEU A 163 -22.34 1.35 -1.08
CA LEU A 163 -22.11 0.56 -2.29
C LEU A 163 -23.40 0.09 -2.99
N HIS A 164 -24.53 0.08 -2.28
CA HIS A 164 -25.83 -0.31 -2.84
C HIS A 164 -26.51 0.85 -3.59
N VAL A 165 -26.26 2.08 -3.16
CA VAL A 165 -26.90 3.28 -3.71
C VAL A 165 -26.04 4.05 -4.72
N HIS A 166 -24.78 3.65 -4.90
CA HIS A 166 -23.82 4.20 -5.86
C HIS A 166 -23.24 3.09 -6.74
#